data_AF-A0A257VV28-F1
#
_entry.id   AF-A0A257VV28-F1
#
_cell.length_a   1.000
_cell.length_b   1.000
_cell.length_c   1.000
_cell.angle_alpha   90.00
_cell.angle_beta   90.00
_cell.angle_gamma   90.00
#
_symmetry.space_group_name_H-M   'P 1'
#
loop_
_entity.id
_entity.type
_entity.pdbx_description
1 polymer ?
#
loop_
_entity_poly.entity_id
_entity_poly.type
_entity_poly.pdbx_seq_one_letter_code
_entity_poly.pdbx_strand_id
1 'polypeptide(L)'
;KQGATMIESVADILSNLSPIGELPLAEQDAFNFHEPAIAQPDEDELNSARDAILAVLSFSPTLVDDILTASQAAPNLMMVVLLELELAGRIERHAGGRISLRAQM
;
A
#
# COMPACT_ATOMS: atom_id res chain seq x y z
N LYS A 1 -24.77 -27.73 -26.19
CA LYS A 1 -23.35 -27.39 -25.92
C LYS A 1 -22.50 -28.34 -26.77
N GLN A 2 -21.75 -27.82 -27.73
CA GLN A 2 -20.81 -28.60 -28.55
C GLN A 2 -19.62 -28.99 -27.66
N GLY A 3 -19.23 -30.26 -27.65
CA GLY A 3 -18.16 -30.80 -26.80
C GLY A 3 -16.75 -30.33 -27.20
N ALA A 4 -15.73 -30.90 -26.56
CA ALA A 4 -14.32 -30.61 -26.87
C ALA A 4 -13.86 -31.27 -28.18
N THR A 5 -12.79 -30.73 -28.78
CA THR A 5 -12.16 -31.27 -29.99
C THR A 5 -11.46 -32.60 -29.69
N MET A 6 -11.72 -33.62 -30.53
CA MET A 6 -11.03 -34.91 -30.46
C MET A 6 -9.64 -34.81 -31.08
N ILE A 7 -8.64 -35.39 -30.42
CA ILE A 7 -7.22 -35.31 -30.81
C ILE A 7 -6.71 -36.73 -30.99
N GLU A 8 -6.15 -37.04 -32.15
CA GLU A 8 -5.62 -38.37 -32.48
C GLU A 8 -4.10 -38.34 -32.72
N SER A 9 -3.53 -37.15 -32.90
CA SER A 9 -2.11 -36.95 -33.15
C SER A 9 -1.60 -35.57 -32.69
N VAL A 10 -0.26 -35.44 -32.62
CA VAL A 10 0.40 -34.16 -32.34
C VAL A 10 0.12 -33.11 -33.42
N ALA A 11 -0.07 -33.54 -34.68
CA ALA A 11 -0.39 -32.64 -35.78
C ALA A 11 -1.76 -31.97 -35.59
N ASP A 12 -2.72 -32.67 -34.98
CA ASP A 12 -4.06 -32.12 -34.69
C ASP A 12 -3.97 -30.99 -33.65
N ILE A 13 -3.09 -31.13 -32.66
CA ILE A 13 -2.83 -30.09 -31.65
C ILE A 13 -2.30 -28.83 -32.32
N LEU A 14 -1.24 -28.96 -33.14
CA LEU A 14 -0.60 -27.83 -33.81
C LEU A 14 -1.55 -27.12 -34.79
N SER A 15 -2.38 -27.87 -35.51
CA SER A 15 -3.36 -27.32 -36.45
C SER A 15 -4.47 -26.53 -35.73
N ASN A 16 -4.88 -26.96 -34.53
CA ASN A 16 -5.85 -26.23 -33.70
C ASN A 16 -5.24 -24.97 -33.06
N LEU A 17 -3.92 -24.94 -32.83
CA LEU A 17 -3.21 -23.77 -32.28
C LEU A 17 -2.78 -22.74 -33.35
N SER A 18 -2.66 -23.15 -34.61
CA SER A 18 -2.16 -22.31 -35.72
C SER A 18 -2.95 -20.99 -35.96
N PRO A 19 -4.27 -20.90 -35.73
CA PRO A 19 -5.01 -19.63 -35.84
C PRO A 19 -4.71 -18.63 -34.70
N ILE A 20 -4.00 -19.04 -33.65
CA ILE A 20 -3.78 -18.26 -32.42
C ILE A 20 -2.53 -17.36 -32.56
N GLY A 21 -2.27 -16.84 -33.77
CA GLY A 21 -1.11 -15.97 -34.05
C GLY A 21 -1.16 -14.64 -33.31
N GLU A 22 -2.35 -14.18 -32.96
CA GLU A 22 -2.58 -13.11 -31.99
C GLU A 22 -3.42 -13.69 -30.86
N LEU A 23 -2.77 -14.11 -29.77
CA LEU A 23 -3.46 -14.41 -28.53
C LEU A 23 -4.14 -13.10 -28.07
N PRO A 24 -5.48 -12.98 -28.06
CA PRO A 24 -6.15 -11.81 -27.49
C PRO A 24 -5.93 -11.69 -25.96
N LEU A 25 -5.27 -12.68 -25.37
CA LEU A 25 -4.86 -12.80 -23.97
C LEU A 25 -3.34 -12.91 -23.81
N ALA A 26 -2.55 -12.52 -24.83
CA ALA A 26 -1.11 -12.38 -24.64
C ALA A 26 -0.87 -11.40 -23.48
N GLU A 27 0.09 -11.74 -22.61
CA GLU A 27 0.60 -10.81 -21.62
C GLU A 27 1.09 -9.57 -22.40
N GLN A 28 0.51 -8.41 -22.11
CA GLN A 28 0.98 -7.16 -22.71
C GLN A 28 2.45 -7.00 -22.33
N ASP A 29 3.29 -6.55 -23.26
CA ASP A 29 4.68 -6.17 -22.95
C ASP A 29 4.68 -5.45 -21.61
N ALA A 30 5.47 -5.96 -20.66
CA ALA A 30 5.48 -5.46 -19.30
C ALA A 30 5.51 -3.93 -19.38
N PHE A 31 4.42 -3.28 -18.96
CA PHE A 31 4.40 -1.83 -18.87
C PHE A 31 5.70 -1.46 -18.19
N ASN A 32 6.52 -0.63 -18.84
CA ASN A 32 7.78 -0.14 -18.28
C ASN A 32 7.44 0.68 -17.03
N PHE A 33 7.13 -0.01 -15.93
CA PHE A 33 6.83 0.54 -14.65
C PHE A 33 8.16 1.04 -14.12
N HIS A 34 8.42 2.32 -14.35
CA HIS A 34 9.44 3.05 -13.63
C HIS A 34 8.84 3.42 -12.29
N GLU A 35 9.25 2.72 -11.24
CA GLU A 35 8.98 3.18 -9.89
C GLU A 35 9.68 4.55 -9.72
N PRO A 36 8.94 5.63 -9.45
CA PRO A 36 9.56 6.91 -9.18
C PRO A 36 10.48 6.75 -7.96
N ALA A 37 11.66 7.35 -8.03
CA ALA A 37 12.58 7.34 -6.89
C ALA A 37 11.87 7.95 -5.67
N ILE A 38 11.66 7.14 -4.62
CA ILE A 38 11.12 7.62 -3.36
C ILE A 38 12.24 8.45 -2.70
N ALA A 39 12.08 9.77 -2.71
CA ALA A 39 12.95 10.64 -1.92
C ALA A 39 12.83 10.23 -0.45
N GLN A 40 13.96 10.02 0.20
CA GLN A 40 13.96 9.87 1.65
C GLN A 40 13.45 11.19 2.24
N PRO A 41 12.50 11.14 3.18
CA PRO A 41 12.04 12.36 3.82
C PRO A 41 13.21 13.04 4.52
N ASP A 42 13.27 14.35 4.35
CA ASP A 42 14.20 15.21 5.08
C ASP A 42 13.87 15.16 6.59
N GLU A 43 14.90 15.25 7.44
CA GLU A 43 14.74 15.32 8.90
C GLU A 43 13.88 16.53 9.31
N ASP A 44 13.98 17.67 8.62
CA ASP A 44 13.17 18.85 8.94
C ASP A 44 11.70 18.64 8.57
N GLU A 45 11.41 17.94 7.46
CA GLU A 45 10.06 17.52 7.09
C GLU A 45 9.48 16.55 8.13
N LEU A 46 10.28 15.57 8.57
CA LEU A 46 9.89 14.60 9.57
C LEU A 46 9.62 15.26 10.93
N ASN A 47 10.47 16.21 11.34
CA ASN A 47 10.27 17.00 12.55
C ASN A 47 8.97 17.81 12.49
N SER A 48 8.71 18.49 11.37
CA SER A 48 7.49 19.27 11.16
C SER A 48 6.24 18.38 11.19
N ALA A 49 6.30 17.20 10.56
CA ALA A 49 5.23 16.22 10.61
C ALA A 49 4.98 15.70 12.03
N ARG A 50 6.05 15.46 12.80
CA ARG A 50 5.95 15.00 14.20
C ARG A 50 5.22 16.00 15.07
N ASP A 51 5.54 17.28 14.94
CA ASP A 51 4.88 18.36 15.68
C ASP A 51 3.40 18.47 15.31
N ALA A 52 3.07 18.43 14.02
CA ALA A 52 1.69 18.48 13.53
C ALA A 52 0.84 17.28 14.03
N ILE A 53 1.42 16.07 14.04
CA ILE A 53 0.75 14.85 14.51
C ILE A 53 0.54 14.88 16.03
N LEU A 54 1.55 15.30 16.79
CA LEU A 54 1.43 15.44 18.24
C LEU A 54 0.38 16.48 18.65
N ALA A 55 0.20 17.54 17.85
CA ALA A 55 -0.80 18.57 18.10
C ALA A 55 -2.25 18.08 17.97
N VAL A 56 -2.50 17.03 17.17
CA VAL A 56 -3.86 16.47 16.94
C VAL A 56 -4.13 15.18 17.72
N LEU A 57 -3.09 14.54 18.24
CA LEU A 57 -3.22 13.35 19.08
C LEU A 57 -3.78 13.70 20.47
N SER A 58 -4.51 12.75 21.06
CA SER A 58 -5.09 12.90 22.40
C SER A 58 -5.00 11.60 23.18
N PHE A 59 -5.29 11.64 24.48
CA PHE A 59 -5.42 10.43 25.31
C PHE A 59 -6.70 9.61 24.98
N SER A 60 -7.64 10.20 24.25
CA SER A 60 -8.80 9.47 23.72
C SER A 60 -8.42 8.80 22.37
N PRO A 61 -8.82 7.54 22.12
CA PRO A 61 -8.56 6.87 20.85
C PRO A 61 -9.18 7.61 19.64
N THR A 62 -8.32 8.10 18.74
CA THR A 62 -8.68 8.82 17.51
C THR A 62 -8.42 7.94 16.29
N LEU A 63 -9.27 8.00 15.25
CA LEU A 63 -9.05 7.24 14.02
C LEU A 63 -7.79 7.75 13.29
N VAL A 64 -7.06 6.84 12.66
CA VAL A 64 -5.89 7.19 11.84
C VAL A 64 -6.26 8.16 10.71
N ASP A 65 -7.42 7.96 10.07
CA ASP A 65 -7.88 8.85 8.98
C ASP A 65 -8.20 10.26 9.46
N ASP A 66 -8.71 10.41 10.69
CA ASP A 66 -8.96 11.71 11.31
C ASP A 66 -7.63 12.43 11.63
N ILE A 67 -6.63 11.69 12.12
CA ILE A 67 -5.27 12.20 12.38
C ILE A 67 -4.62 12.65 11.07
N LEU A 68 -4.75 11.85 10.00
CA LEU A 68 -4.20 12.19 8.68
C LEU A 68 -4.81 13.49 8.15
N THR A 69 -6.14 13.60 8.24
CA THR A 69 -6.89 14.78 7.76
C THR A 69 -6.54 16.02 8.58
N ALA A 70 -6.49 15.92 9.91
CA ALA A 70 -6.27 17.05 10.80
C ALA A 70 -4.81 17.54 10.81
N SER A 71 -3.84 16.62 10.75
CA SER A 71 -2.40 16.96 10.76
C SER A 71 -1.92 17.53 9.43
N GLN A 72 -2.62 17.25 8.31
CA GLN A 72 -2.20 17.57 6.94
C GLN A 72 -0.80 17.04 6.59
N ALA A 73 -0.30 16.05 7.35
CA ALA A 73 0.97 15.42 7.09
C ALA A 73 0.88 14.48 5.88
N ALA A 74 1.99 14.30 5.17
CA ALA A 74 2.05 13.28 4.12
C ALA A 74 1.85 11.88 4.75
N PRO A 75 1.07 10.97 4.11
CA PRO A 75 0.75 9.67 4.71
C PRO A 75 1.97 8.83 5.09
N ASN A 76 3.03 8.88 4.27
CA ASN A 76 4.30 8.20 4.55
C ASN A 76 4.99 8.76 5.81
N LEU A 77 5.08 10.09 5.93
CA LEU A 77 5.64 10.75 7.12
C LEU A 77 4.82 10.43 8.37
N MET A 78 3.49 10.45 8.27
CA MET A 78 2.62 10.10 9.38
C MET A 78 2.87 8.69 9.87
N MET A 79 3.01 7.72 8.96
CA MET A 79 3.28 6.34 9.35
C MET A 79 4.64 6.19 10.05
N VAL A 80 5.67 6.88 9.56
CA VAL A 80 7.02 6.89 10.18
C VAL A 80 6.95 7.48 11.58
N VAL A 81 6.34 8.66 11.75
CA VAL A 81 6.19 9.31 13.05
C VAL A 81 5.42 8.44 14.04
N LEU A 82 4.29 7.86 13.62
CA LEU A 82 3.50 6.99 14.49
C LEU A 82 4.30 5.77 14.92
N LEU A 83 5.08 5.17 14.01
CA LEU A 83 5.98 4.07 14.35
C LEU A 83 7.03 4.49 15.38
N GLU A 84 7.68 5.65 15.20
CA GLU A 84 8.66 6.17 16.17
C GLU A 84 8.04 6.39 17.56
N LEU A 85 6.86 7.01 17.62
CA LEU A 85 6.15 7.25 18.87
C LEU A 85 5.73 5.94 19.55
N GLU A 86 5.35 4.93 18.77
CA GLU A 86 4.98 3.60 19.26
C GLU A 86 6.20 2.87 19.84
N LEU A 87 7.33 2.89 19.12
CA LEU A 87 8.59 2.31 19.60
C LEU A 87 9.11 3.03 20.85
N ALA A 88 8.88 4.34 20.97
CA ALA A 88 9.17 5.12 22.16
C ALA A 88 8.15 4.90 23.31
N GLY A 89 7.11 4.10 23.10
CA GLY A 89 6.05 3.83 24.08
C GLY A 89 5.16 5.03 24.40
N ARG A 90 5.11 6.04 23.52
CA ARG A 90 4.36 7.29 23.70
C ARG A 90 2.93 7.23 23.16
N ILE A 91 2.64 6.27 22.29
CA ILE A 91 1.29 5.99 21.80
C ILE A 91 0.96 4.52 21.97
N GLU A 92 -0.33 4.20 21.85
CA GLU A 92 -0.83 2.85 21.79
C GLU A 92 -1.85 2.69 20.65
N ARG A 93 -1.89 1.49 20.06
CA ARG A 93 -2.86 1.13 19.03
C ARG A 93 -4.05 0.42 19.64
N HIS A 94 -5.23 0.79 19.17
CA HIS A 94 -6.50 0.20 19.56
C HIS A 94 -7.12 -0.55 18.38
N ALA A 95 -8.08 -1.44 18.69
CA ALA A 95 -8.88 -2.09 17.66
C ALA A 95 -9.60 -1.06 16.77
N GLY A 96 -9.81 -1.39 15.50
CA GLY A 96 -10.50 -0.53 14.55
C GLY A 96 -9.67 0.66 14.06
N GLY A 97 -8.34 0.54 14.04
CA GLY A 97 -7.45 1.55 13.42
C GLY A 97 -7.41 2.87 14.19
N ARG A 98 -7.43 2.80 15.52
CA ARG A 98 -7.40 3.97 16.42
C ARG A 98 -6.08 4.07 17.17
N ILE A 99 -5.68 5.31 17.48
CA ILE A 99 -4.44 5.63 18.19
C ILE A 99 -4.74 6.64 19.29
N SER A 100 -4.11 6.46 20.45
CA SER A 100 -4.09 7.44 21.54
C SER A 100 -2.69 7.66 22.09
N LEU A 101 -2.50 8.79 22.75
CA LEU A 101 -1.34 9.04 23.60
C LEU A 101 -1.38 8.10 24.81
N ARG A 102 -0.18 7.66 25.21
CA ARG A 102 0.04 6.87 26.42
C ARG A 102 0.68 7.74 27.49
N ALA A 103 0.15 7.70 28.71
CA ALA A 103 0.80 8.34 29.85
C ALA A 103 2.09 7.57 30.19
N GLN A 104 3.22 8.27 30.22
CA GLN A 104 4.47 7.69 30.69
C GLN A 104 4.31 7.40 32.21
N MET A 105 4.45 6.13 32.58
CA MET A 105 4.65 5.70 33.98
C MET A 105 6.13 5.75 34.33
#